data_AF-A0A7J9WSJ2-F1
#
_entry.id   AF-A0A7J9WSJ2-F1
#
_cell.length_a   1.000
_cell.length_b   1.000
_cell.length_c   1.000
_cell.angle_alpha   90.00
_cell.angle_beta   90.00
_cell.angle_gamma   90.00
#
_symmetry.space_group_name_H-M   'P 1'
#
loop_
_entity.id
_entity.type
_entity.pdbx_description
1 polymer ?
#
loop_
_entity_poly.entity_id
_entity_poly.type
_entity_poly.pdbx_seq_one_letter_code
_entity_poly.pdbx_strand_id
1 'polypeptide(L)' 'MHEVWHITVLAATLFAAAGGAILLLAPLVFDAPPPGLGRYRPALLTGIGAAIALVVLEWTVVH' A
#
# COMPACT_ATOMS: atom_id res chain seq x y z
N MET A 1 -14.17 -15.70 11.40
CA MET A 1 -13.99 -14.24 11.32
C MET A 1 -12.52 -13.84 11.52
N HIS A 2 -11.82 -14.43 12.48
CA HIS A 2 -10.39 -14.17 12.73
C HIS A 2 -9.45 -14.49 11.54
N GLU A 3 -9.71 -15.58 10.82
CA GLU A 3 -8.89 -15.97 9.65
C GLU A 3 -9.00 -14.97 8.49
N VAL A 4 -10.24 -14.58 8.14
CA VAL A 4 -10.49 -13.55 7.11
C VAL A 4 -9.84 -12.22 7.46
N TRP A 5 -9.84 -11.88 8.75
CA TRP A 5 -9.20 -10.68 9.27
C TRP A 5 -7.68 -10.71 9.05
N HIS A 6 -6.98 -11.79 9.43
CA HIS A 6 -5.54 -11.91 9.16
C HIS A 6 -5.20 -11.90 7.66
N ILE A 7 -6.02 -12.54 6.82
CA ILE A 7 -5.85 -12.50 5.36
C ILE A 7 -5.97 -11.06 4.85
N THR A 8 -6.91 -10.28 5.39
CA THR A 8 -7.11 -8.87 5.02
C THR A 8 -5.90 -8.02 5.42
N VAL A 9 -5.36 -8.19 6.63
CA VAL A 9 -4.16 -7.48 7.09
C VAL A 9 -2.95 -7.87 6.25
N LEU A 10 -2.78 -9.15 5.92
CA LEU A 10 -1.70 -9.62 5.05
C LEU A 10 -1.80 -8.98 3.67
N ALA A 11 -3.00 -8.98 3.07
CA ALA A 11 -3.24 -8.35 1.77
C ALA A 11 -2.95 -6.84 1.79
N ALA A 12 -3.39 -6.14 2.85
CA ALA A 12 -3.10 -4.72 3.03
C ALA A 12 -1.58 -4.45 3.14
N THR A 13 -0.87 -5.28 3.90
CA THR A 13 0.58 -5.18 4.06
C THR A 13 1.30 -5.36 2.73
N LEU A 14 0.92 -6.39 1.97
CA LEU A 14 1.48 -6.65 0.64
C LEU A 14 1.16 -5.52 -0.35
N PHE A 15 -0.05 -4.98 -0.32
CA PHE A 15 -0.46 -3.84 -1.14
C PHE A 15 0.38 -2.59 -0.83
N ALA A 16 0.54 -2.26 0.46
CA ALA A 16 1.34 -1.12 0.89
C ALA A 16 2.81 -1.27 0.46
N ALA A 17 3.39 -2.46 0.66
CA ALA A 17 4.77 -2.76 0.29
C ALA A 17 4.98 -2.67 -1.23
N ALA A 18 4.11 -3.33 -2.02
CA ALA A 18 4.22 -3.33 -3.47
C ALA A 18 3.97 -1.93 -4.07
N GLY A 19 2.91 -1.24 -3.63
CA GLY A 19 2.59 0.11 -4.07
C GLY A 19 3.68 1.12 -3.71
N GLY A 20 4.22 1.03 -2.49
CA GLY A 20 5.34 1.84 -2.04
C GLY A 20 6.61 1.57 -2.86
N ALA A 21 6.95 0.30 -3.11
CA ALA A 21 8.08 -0.07 -3.94
C ALA A 21 7.95 0.47 -5.37
N ILE A 22 6.77 0.38 -5.98
CA ILE A 22 6.52 0.95 -7.32
C ILE A 22 6.76 2.46 -7.32
N LEU A 23 6.24 3.19 -6.33
CA LEU A 23 6.42 4.65 -6.26
C LEU A 23 7.87 5.06 -6.02
N LEU A 24 8.62 4.29 -5.22
CA LEU A 24 10.02 4.53 -4.92
C LEU A 24 10.96 4.17 -6.07
N LEU A 25 10.68 3.07 -6.78
CA LEU A 25 11.51 2.57 -7.86
C LEU A 25 11.18 3.23 -9.22
N ALA A 26 9.96 3.71 -9.43
CA ALA A 26 9.57 4.39 -10.65
C ALA A 26 10.54 5.51 -11.09
N PRO A 27 10.99 6.46 -10.24
CA PRO A 27 11.93 7.49 -10.64
C PRO A 27 13.35 6.97 -10.94
N LEU A 28 13.69 5.76 -10.48
CA LEU A 28 14.99 5.13 -10.75
C LEU A 28 14.98 4.38 -12.09
N VAL A 29 13.82 3.83 -12.47
CA VAL A 29 13.67 2.98 -13.66
C VAL A 29 13.25 3.79 -14.90
N PHE A 30 12.51 4.89 -14.71
CA PHE A 30 11.95 5.68 -15.81
C PHE A 30 12.46 7.12 -15.77
N ASP A 31 13.02 7.60 -16.90
CA ASP A 31 13.45 9.00 -17.08
C ASP A 31 12.28 10.00 -17.01
N ALA A 32 11.07 9.56 -17.36
CA ALA A 32 9.84 10.32 -17.23
C ALA A 32 8.75 9.46 -16.59
N PRO A 33 7.89 10.03 -15.72
CA PRO A 33 6.86 9.26 -15.04
C PRO A 33 5.92 8.61 -16.06
N PRO A 34 5.65 7.29 -15.96
CA PRO A 34 4.85 6.58 -16.93
C PRO A 34 3.42 7.15 -17.03
N PRO A 35 2.82 7.15 -18.24
CA PRO A 35 1.49 7.69 -18.45
C PRO A 35 0.48 6.97 -17.55
N GLY A 36 -0.24 7.74 -16.74
CA GLY A 36 -1.17 7.23 -15.72
C GLY A 36 -0.64 7.28 -14.29
N LEU A 37 0.68 7.16 -14.06
CA LEU A 37 1.25 7.24 -12.71
C LEU A 37 0.91 8.58 -12.07
N GLY A 38 1.08 9.70 -12.79
CA GLY A 38 0.74 11.03 -12.27
C GLY A 38 -0.73 11.19 -11.87
N ARG A 39 -1.66 10.58 -12.62
CA ARG A 39 -3.11 10.65 -12.35
C ARG A 39 -3.50 9.78 -11.14
N TYR A 40 -2.95 8.56 -11.05
CA TYR A 40 -3.32 7.60 -10.01
C TYR A 40 -2.46 7.67 -8.75
N ARG A 41 -1.33 8.39 -8.77
CA ARG A 41 -0.46 8.61 -7.61
C ARG A 41 -1.21 9.02 -6.34
N PRO A 42 -2.12 10.01 -6.34
CA PRO A 42 -2.87 10.37 -5.13
C PRO A 42 -3.73 9.21 -4.62
N ALA A 43 -4.43 8.50 -5.52
CA ALA A 43 -5.23 7.33 -5.15
C ALA A 43 -4.36 6.18 -4.57
N LEU A 44 -3.18 5.97 -5.15
CA LEU A 44 -2.23 4.97 -4.66
C LEU A 44 -1.72 5.32 -3.26
N LEU A 45 -1.35 6.59 -3.04
CA LEU A 45 -0.90 7.09 -1.75
C LEU A 45 -2.00 6.97 -0.69
N THR A 46 -3.26 7.30 -1.03
CA THR A 46 -4.39 7.12 -0.11
C THR A 46 -4.61 5.65 0.23
N GLY A 47 -4.47 4.74 -0.76
CA GLY A 47 -4.60 3.30 -0.54
C GLY A 47 -3.49 2.76 0.36
N ILE A 48 -2.23 3.16 0.12
CA ILE A 48 -1.09 2.80 0.97
C ILE A 48 -1.31 3.31 2.40
N GLY A 49 -1.75 4.56 2.55
CA GLY A 49 -2.05 5.13 3.86
C GLY A 49 -3.13 4.36 4.61
N ALA A 50 -4.22 3.99 3.92
CA ALA A 50 -5.29 3.17 4.50
C ALA A 50 -4.79 1.77 4.91
N ALA A 51 -3.95 1.15 4.08
CA ALA A 51 -3.35 -0.15 4.39
C ALA A 51 -2.43 -0.08 5.62
N ILE A 52 -1.60 0.97 5.74
CA ILE A 52 -0.77 1.19 6.93
C ILE A 52 -1.64 1.39 8.16
N ALA A 53 -2.70 2.22 8.08
CA ALA A 53 -3.63 2.43 9.18
C ALA A 53 -4.29 1.13 9.64
N LEU A 54 -4.67 0.26 8.70
CA LEU A 54 -5.23 -1.05 9.01
C LEU A 54 -4.24 -1.96 9.75
N VAL A 55 -2.96 -1.96 9.34
CA VAL A 55 -1.90 -2.72 10.03
C VAL A 55 -1.65 -2.19 11.44
N VAL A 56 -1.63 -0.86 11.61
CA VAL A 56 -1.49 -0.24 12.93
C VAL A 56 -2.67 -0.60 13.82
N LEU A 57 -3.90 -0.55 13.28
CA LEU A 57 -5.10 -0.95 14.01
C LEU A 57 -5.01 -2.41 14.46
N GLU A 58 -4.64 -3.32 13.55
CA GLU A 58 -4.43 -4.73 13.88
C GLU A 58 -3.46 -4.89 15.05
N TRP A 59 -2.31 -4.22 14.97
CA TRP A 59 -1.32 -4.27 16.03
C TRP A 59 -1.91 -3.83 17.37
N THR A 60 -2.64 -2.70 17.42
CA THR A 60 -3.20 -2.16 18.67
C THR A 60 -4.39 -2.92 19.25
N VAL A 61 -5.13 -3.67 18.42
CA VAL A 61 -6.32 -4.40 18.84
C VAL A 61 -5.96 -5.82 19.26
N VAL A 62 -4.96 -6.41 18.60
CA VAL A 62 -4.56 -7.81 18.83
C VAL A 62 -3.39 -7.95 19.80
N HIS A 63 -2.48 -6.97 19.86
CA HIS A 63 -1.34 -6.94 20.81
C HIS A 63 -1.55 -5.88 21.89
#